data_AF-A0A3P1BN10-F1
#
_entry.id   AF-A0A3P1BN10-F1
#
_cell.length_a   1.000
_cell.length_b   1.000
_cell.length_c   1.000
_cell.angle_alpha   90.00
_cell.angle_beta   90.00
_cell.angle_gamma   90.00
#
_symmetry.space_group_name_H-M   'P 1'
#
loop_
_entity.id
_entity.type
_entity.pdbx_description
1 polymer ?
#
loop_
_entity_poly.entity_id
_entity_poly.type
_entity_poly.pdbx_seq_one_letter_code
_entity_poly.pdbx_strand_id
1 'polypeptide(L)'
;MNLILHLLLDAAVIFGLAYLMPQVDVKSFGTALVIAIILAMLNFLVGWIIRFPLNLVTLFFLTGIVRIVVTAILLKLIDKMMGSFTIVGFWPALVIAVSVAVAGAIVDGALAPSEAVIEERRVEAALLTPAPVSVFRI
;
A
#
# COMPACT_ATOMS: atom_id res chain seq x y z
N MET A 1 -1.51 3.68 8.03
CA MET A 1 -0.80 4.73 8.81
C MET A 1 0.68 4.40 8.83
N ASN A 2 1.38 4.81 7.77
CA ASN A 2 2.84 4.99 7.61
C ASN A 2 3.10 5.15 6.10
N LEU A 3 2.49 6.18 5.50
CA LEU A 3 2.55 6.43 4.05
C LEU A 3 4.00 6.55 3.56
N ILE A 4 4.86 7.12 4.40
CA ILE A 4 6.29 7.27 4.15
C ILE A 4 7.01 5.90 4.08
N LEU A 5 6.68 4.95 4.96
CA LEU A 5 7.29 3.62 4.93
C LEU A 5 6.84 2.82 3.71
N HIS A 6 5.55 2.87 3.37
CA HIS A 6 5.04 2.22 2.16
C HIS A 6 5.67 2.81 0.90
N LEU A 7 5.79 4.13 0.85
CA LEU A 7 6.43 4.81 -0.26
C LEU A 7 7.90 4.38 -0.43
N LEU A 8 8.66 4.32 0.67
CA LEU A 8 10.05 3.85 0.63
C LEU A 8 10.15 2.37 0.26
N LEU A 9 9.24 1.54 0.78
CA LEU A 9 9.17 0.11 0.47
C LEU A 9 8.90 -0.11 -1.02
N ASP A 10 7.89 0.56 -1.57
CA ASP A 10 7.52 0.46 -2.98
C ASP A 10 8.69 0.93 -3.86
N ALA A 11 9.32 2.05 -3.52
CA ALA A 11 10.52 2.54 -4.21
C ALA A 11 11.66 1.52 -4.18
N ALA A 12 11.93 0.93 -3.01
CA ALA A 12 12.99 -0.05 -2.83
C ALA A 12 12.71 -1.34 -3.62
N VAL A 13 11.46 -1.81 -3.63
CA VAL A 13 11.04 -3.00 -4.39
C VAL A 13 11.16 -2.74 -5.89
N ILE A 14 10.66 -1.60 -6.39
CA ILE A 14 10.74 -1.23 -7.81
C ILE A 14 12.20 -1.12 -8.25
N PHE A 15 13.04 -0.43 -7.47
CA PHE A 15 14.46 -0.27 -7.77
C PHE A 15 15.22 -1.60 -7.71
N GLY A 16 14.97 -2.42 -6.67
CA GLY A 16 15.59 -3.73 -6.53
C GLY A 16 15.23 -4.68 -7.66
N LEU A 17 13.96 -4.68 -8.10
CA LEU A 17 13.51 -5.48 -9.23
C LEU A 17 14.06 -4.98 -10.57
N ALA A 18 14.29 -3.68 -10.72
CA ALA A 18 14.95 -3.15 -11.92
C ALA A 18 16.38 -3.69 -12.09
N TYR A 19 17.11 -3.96 -11.00
CA TYR A 19 18.41 -4.65 -11.10
C TYR A 19 18.31 -6.14 -11.42
N LEU A 20 17.24 -6.79 -10.97
CA LEU A 20 17.02 -8.22 -11.15
C LEU A 20 16.46 -8.55 -12.54
N MET A 21 15.76 -7.59 -13.18
CA MET A 21 15.05 -7.81 -14.44
C MET A 21 15.66 -6.97 -15.57
N PRO A 22 16.27 -7.59 -16.59
CA PRO A 22 16.85 -6.86 -17.73
C PRO A 22 15.79 -6.15 -18.59
N GLN A 23 14.50 -6.46 -18.41
CA GLN A 23 13.39 -5.82 -19.11
C GLN A 23 12.93 -4.49 -18.47
N VAL A 24 13.52 -4.10 -17.33
CA VAL A 24 13.14 -2.93 -16.54
C VAL A 24 14.36 -2.03 -16.39
N ASP A 25 14.33 -0.86 -17.02
CA ASP A 25 15.40 0.12 -16.93
C ASP A 25 14.99 1.29 -16.04
N VAL A 26 15.81 1.60 -15.04
CA VAL A 26 15.64 2.73 -14.13
C VAL A 26 16.96 3.50 -14.08
N LYS A 27 16.96 4.74 -14.58
CA LYS A 27 18.20 5.53 -14.71
C LYS A 27 18.94 5.78 -13.40
N SER A 28 18.25 5.87 -12.27
CA SER A 28 18.86 6.14 -10.96
C SER A 28 17.90 5.84 -9.80
N PHE A 29 18.45 5.70 -8.59
CA PHE A 29 17.65 5.58 -7.35
C PHE A 29 16.66 6.74 -7.16
N GLY A 30 17.08 7.98 -7.48
CA GLY A 30 16.19 9.13 -7.43
C GLY A 30 14.99 9.01 -8.39
N THR A 31 15.18 8.36 -9.54
CA THR A 31 14.08 8.06 -10.46
C THR A 31 13.09 7.07 -9.84
N ALA A 32 13.58 6.01 -9.17
CA ALA A 32 12.73 5.05 -8.47
C ALA A 32 11.88 5.70 -7.37
N LEU A 33 12.47 6.65 -6.63
CA LEU A 33 11.74 7.41 -5.62
C LEU A 33 10.61 8.24 -6.23
N VAL A 34 10.87 8.92 -7.36
CA VAL A 34 9.85 9.69 -8.09
C VAL A 34 8.76 8.75 -8.64
N ILE A 35 9.12 7.59 -9.20
CA ILE A 35 8.15 6.58 -9.65
C ILE A 35 7.25 6.17 -8.48
N ALA A 36 7.81 5.87 -7.30
CA ALA A 36 7.02 5.46 -6.14
C ALA A 36 6.08 6.58 -5.66
N ILE A 37 6.52 7.85 -5.69
CA ILE A 37 5.67 9.00 -5.36
C ILE A 37 4.49 9.11 -6.33
N ILE A 38 4.77 9.02 -7.63
CA ILE A 38 3.74 9.06 -8.66
C ILE A 38 2.81 7.86 -8.50
N LEU A 39 3.34 6.66 -8.33
CA LEU A 39 2.57 5.44 -8.14
C LEU A 39 1.64 5.53 -6.92
N ALA A 40 2.14 6.04 -5.79
CA ALA A 40 1.34 6.25 -4.58
C ALA A 40 0.21 7.28 -4.83
N MET A 41 0.50 8.36 -5.53
CA MET A 41 -0.49 9.39 -5.89
C MET A 41 -1.57 8.84 -6.85
N LEU A 42 -1.19 8.08 -7.88
CA LEU A 42 -2.16 7.45 -8.78
C LEU A 42 -2.95 6.36 -8.07
N ASN A 43 -2.34 5.55 -7.19
CA ASN A 43 -3.05 4.56 -6.40
C ASN A 43 -4.11 5.20 -5.49
N PHE A 44 -3.84 6.37 -4.93
CA PHE A 44 -4.82 7.14 -4.17
C PHE A 44 -5.99 7.60 -5.07
N LEU A 45 -5.70 8.17 -6.25
CA LEU A 45 -6.71 8.65 -7.18
C LEU A 45 -7.59 7.52 -7.71
N VAL A 46 -6.98 6.41 -8.10
CA VAL A 46 -7.70 5.20 -8.56
C VAL A 46 -8.49 4.58 -7.43
N GLY A 47 -7.92 4.55 -6.22
CA GLY A 47 -8.63 4.13 -5.02
C GLY A 47 -9.90 4.95 -4.80
N TRP A 48 -9.84 6.25 -4.98
CA TRP A 48 -11.00 7.14 -4.85
C TRP A 48 -12.05 6.87 -5.94
N ILE A 49 -11.60 6.73 -7.19
CA ILE A 49 -12.50 6.58 -8.36
C ILE A 49 -13.14 5.19 -8.46
N ILE A 50 -12.43 4.13 -8.03
CA ILE A 50 -12.93 2.75 -8.07
C ILE A 50 -13.77 2.45 -6.81
N ARG A 51 -13.35 2.90 -5.62
CA ARG A 51 -14.07 2.55 -4.38
C ARG A 51 -15.39 3.28 -4.21
N PHE A 52 -15.52 4.49 -4.77
CA PHE A 52 -16.76 5.27 -4.67
C PHE A 52 -17.97 4.58 -5.34
N PRO A 53 -17.86 4.00 -6.56
CA PRO A 53 -18.95 3.25 -7.19
C PRO A 53 -19.00 1.75 -6.81
N LEU A 54 -17.88 1.08 -6.48
CA LEU A 54 -17.88 -0.38 -6.22
C LEU A 54 -18.28 -0.80 -4.80
N ASN A 55 -18.65 0.13 -3.91
CA ASN A 55 -19.01 -0.20 -2.52
C ASN A 55 -20.28 -1.07 -2.38
N LEU A 56 -20.90 -1.47 -3.50
CA LEU A 56 -22.11 -2.30 -3.53
C LEU A 56 -21.86 -3.78 -3.86
N VAL A 57 -20.84 -4.15 -4.66
CA VAL A 57 -20.72 -5.53 -5.14
C VAL A 57 -19.27 -5.85 -5.52
N THR A 58 -18.48 -6.49 -4.64
CA THR A 58 -17.59 -7.65 -4.94
C THR A 58 -16.44 -7.81 -3.94
N LEU A 59 -16.56 -8.86 -3.12
CA LEU A 59 -15.54 -9.87 -2.80
C LEU A 59 -14.11 -9.39 -2.46
N PHE A 60 -13.74 -9.61 -1.20
CA PHE A 60 -12.39 -9.48 -0.61
C PHE A 60 -11.24 -10.10 -1.44
N PHE A 61 -11.54 -11.02 -2.36
CA PHE A 61 -10.56 -11.65 -3.26
C PHE A 61 -10.33 -10.89 -4.58
N LEU A 62 -11.33 -10.14 -5.08
CA LEU A 62 -11.16 -9.31 -6.28
C LEU A 62 -10.31 -8.08 -5.99
N THR A 63 -10.39 -7.51 -4.80
CA THR A 63 -9.65 -6.30 -4.44
C THR A 63 -8.13 -6.47 -4.51
N GLY A 64 -7.60 -7.67 -4.19
CA GLY A 64 -6.17 -7.96 -4.29
C GLY A 64 -5.68 -8.02 -5.75
N ILE A 65 -6.29 -8.88 -6.57
CA ILE A 65 -5.90 -9.05 -7.98
C ILE A 65 -6.15 -7.78 -8.77
N VAL A 66 -7.29 -7.11 -8.57
CA VAL A 66 -7.59 -5.82 -9.22
C VAL A 66 -6.54 -4.78 -8.83
N ARG A 67 -6.14 -4.70 -7.55
CA ARG A 67 -5.07 -3.77 -7.12
C ARG A 67 -3.75 -4.06 -7.84
N ILE A 68 -3.38 -5.33 -8.01
CA ILE A 68 -2.16 -5.72 -8.73
C ILE A 68 -2.24 -5.31 -10.21
N VAL A 69 -3.34 -5.64 -10.88
CA VAL A 69 -3.54 -5.30 -12.30
C VAL A 69 -3.55 -3.78 -12.50
N VAL A 70 -4.26 -3.06 -11.64
CA VAL A 70 -4.24 -1.59 -11.62
C VAL A 70 -2.82 -1.08 -11.43
N THR A 71 -2.08 -1.54 -10.42
CA THR A 71 -0.70 -1.12 -10.16
C THR A 71 0.20 -1.36 -11.38
N ALA A 72 0.06 -2.50 -12.07
CA ALA A 72 0.81 -2.79 -13.30
C ALA A 72 0.46 -1.81 -14.44
N ILE A 73 -0.82 -1.47 -14.59
CA ILE A 73 -1.27 -0.47 -15.57
C ILE A 73 -0.71 0.92 -15.20
N LEU A 74 -0.69 1.28 -13.91
CA LEU A 74 -0.11 2.53 -13.43
C LEU A 74 1.39 2.60 -13.70
N LEU A 75 2.13 1.52 -13.48
CA LEU A 75 3.55 1.44 -13.81
C LEU A 75 3.79 1.65 -15.32
N LYS A 76 2.97 1.04 -16.18
CA LYS A 76 3.03 1.27 -17.64
C LYS A 76 2.64 2.70 -18.03
N LEU A 77 1.77 3.35 -17.25
CA LEU A 77 1.45 4.75 -17.45
C LEU A 77 2.64 5.64 -17.06
N ILE A 78 3.30 5.34 -15.94
CA ILE A 78 4.50 6.07 -15.48
C ILE A 78 5.66 5.91 -16.48
N ASP A 79 5.86 4.71 -17.01
CA ASP A 79 6.81 4.43 -18.11
C ASP A 79 6.57 5.34 -19.32
N LYS A 80 5.31 5.55 -19.72
CA LYS A 80 4.98 6.50 -20.80
C LYS A 80 5.15 7.98 -20.41
N MET A 81 5.01 8.32 -19.14
CA MET A 81 5.15 9.68 -18.64
C MET A 81 6.62 10.06 -18.39
N MET A 82 7.49 9.08 -18.11
CA MET A 82 8.86 9.30 -17.71
C MET A 82 9.84 8.61 -18.66
N GLY A 83 10.61 9.40 -19.41
CA GLY A 83 11.72 8.87 -20.23
C GLY A 83 12.94 8.36 -19.44
N SER A 84 12.85 8.28 -18.12
CA SER A 84 13.88 7.75 -17.22
C SER A 84 13.52 6.39 -16.60
N PHE A 85 12.34 5.87 -16.94
CA PHE A 85 11.84 4.57 -16.54
C PHE A 85 11.32 3.86 -17.78
N THR A 86 11.80 2.66 -18.07
CA THR A 86 11.33 1.91 -19.23
C THR A 86 11.01 0.47 -18.85
N ILE A 87 9.79 0.03 -19.18
CA ILE A 87 9.36 -1.36 -18.97
C ILE A 87 9.01 -2.00 -20.31
N VAL A 88 9.79 -3.00 -20.71
CA VAL A 88 9.58 -3.75 -21.95
C VAL A 88 8.51 -4.83 -21.75
N GLY A 89 7.31 -4.57 -22.26
CA GLY A 89 6.16 -5.48 -22.19
C GLY A 89 5.28 -5.31 -20.95
N PHE A 90 4.21 -6.12 -20.84
CA PHE A 90 3.28 -6.09 -19.71
C PHE A 90 3.70 -7.03 -18.56
N TRP A 91 4.34 -8.15 -18.89
CA TRP A 91 4.75 -9.16 -17.90
C TRP A 91 5.68 -8.61 -16.81
N PRO A 92 6.73 -7.83 -17.11
CA PRO A 92 7.59 -7.29 -16.04
C PRO A 92 6.84 -6.28 -15.16
N ALA A 93 5.95 -5.47 -15.75
CA ALA A 93 5.11 -4.54 -14.99
C ALA A 93 4.19 -5.28 -14.00
N LEU A 94 3.64 -6.42 -14.41
CA LEU A 94 2.83 -7.28 -13.53
C LEU A 94 3.66 -7.89 -12.40
N VAL A 95 4.87 -8.37 -12.68
CA VAL A 95 5.76 -8.93 -11.65
C VAL A 95 6.15 -7.88 -10.61
N ILE A 96 6.48 -6.66 -11.05
CA ILE A 96 6.74 -5.54 -10.14
C ILE A 96 5.49 -5.26 -9.28
N ALA A 97 4.32 -5.17 -9.89
CA ALA A 97 3.07 -4.90 -9.17
C ALA A 97 2.74 -5.98 -8.13
N VAL A 98 2.94 -7.26 -8.45
CA VAL A 98 2.78 -8.38 -7.51
C VAL A 98 3.76 -8.23 -6.36
N SER A 99 5.03 -7.96 -6.65
CA SER A 99 6.07 -7.84 -5.64
C SER A 99 5.82 -6.67 -4.69
N VAL A 100 5.41 -5.51 -5.22
CA VAL A 100 4.97 -4.35 -4.45
C VAL A 100 3.78 -4.71 -3.56
N ALA A 101 2.78 -5.40 -4.10
CA ALA A 101 1.60 -5.80 -3.34
C ALA A 101 1.93 -6.79 -2.20
N VAL A 102 2.84 -7.74 -2.43
CA VAL A 102 3.29 -8.71 -1.42
C VAL A 102 4.13 -8.02 -0.34
N ALA A 103 5.08 -7.17 -0.74
CA ALA A 103 5.90 -6.41 0.21
C ALA A 103 5.03 -5.54 1.13
N GLY A 104 4.08 -4.81 0.57
CA GLY A 104 3.13 -4.01 1.35
C GLY A 104 2.30 -4.88 2.31
N ALA A 105 1.80 -6.03 1.86
CA ALA A 105 1.02 -6.94 2.70
C ALA A 105 1.82 -7.48 3.89
N ILE A 106 3.12 -7.79 3.71
CA ILE A 106 4.01 -8.25 4.79
C ILE A 106 4.22 -7.14 5.81
N VAL A 107 4.49 -5.92 5.35
CA VAL A 107 4.70 -4.76 6.22
C VAL A 107 3.43 -4.41 7.00
N ASP A 108 2.27 -4.42 6.35
CA ASP A 108 0.98 -4.22 7.01
C ASP A 108 0.71 -5.31 8.07
N GLY A 109 1.03 -6.58 7.76
CA GLY A 109 0.90 -7.69 8.70
C GLY A 109 1.84 -7.58 9.90
N ALA A 110 3.08 -7.14 9.70
CA ALA A 110 4.07 -6.95 10.76
C ALA A 110 3.76 -5.74 11.65
N LEU A 111 3.09 -4.71 11.12
CA LEU A 111 2.71 -3.50 11.84
C LEU A 111 1.33 -3.60 12.51
N ALA A 112 0.61 -4.71 12.35
CA ALA A 112 -0.67 -4.94 13.01
C ALA A 112 -0.45 -5.04 14.53
N PRO A 113 -0.99 -4.12 15.36
CA PRO A 113 -0.80 -4.16 16.80
C PRO A 113 -1.41 -5.46 17.35
N SER A 114 -0.59 -6.25 18.06
CA SER A 114 -1.03 -7.51 18.67
C SER A 114 -2.16 -7.23 19.67
N GLU A 115 -3.22 -8.03 19.64
CA GLU A 115 -4.42 -7.88 20.48
C GLU A 115 -4.11 -7.75 21.98
N ALA A 116 -2.97 -8.29 22.43
CA ALA A 116 -2.46 -8.15 23.79
C ALA A 116 -2.26 -6.70 24.26
N VAL A 117 -1.83 -5.80 23.39
CA VAL A 117 -1.59 -4.38 23.74
C VAL A 117 -2.92 -3.60 23.83
N ILE A 118 -3.92 -4.01 23.05
CA ILE A 118 -5.26 -3.40 23.09
C ILE A 118 -5.97 -3.80 24.39
N GLU A 119 -5.80 -5.05 24.82
CA GLU A 119 -6.38 -5.54 26.07
C GLU A 119 -5.73 -4.87 27.29
N GLU A 120 -4.40 -4.75 27.32
CA GLU A 120 -3.70 -4.04 28.39
C GLU A 120 -4.15 -2.56 28.50
N ARG A 121 -4.34 -1.90 27.35
CA ARG A 121 -4.84 -0.51 27.30
C ARG A 121 -6.31 -0.38 27.68
N ARG A 122 -7.14 -1.41 27.39
CA ARG A 122 -8.54 -1.47 27.86
C ARG A 122 -8.60 -1.70 29.37
N VAL A 123 -7.73 -2.55 29.91
CA VAL A 123 -7.62 -2.81 31.36
C VAL A 123 -7.16 -1.54 32.07
N GLU A 124 -6.13 -0.86 31.56
CA GLU A 124 -5.63 0.40 32.12
C GLU A 124 -6.69 1.53 32.04
N ALA A 125 -7.41 1.63 30.93
CA ALA A 125 -8.52 2.57 30.78
C ALA A 125 -9.70 2.26 31.73
N ALA A 126 -10.01 0.98 31.96
CA ALA A 126 -11.04 0.55 32.91
C ALA A 126 -10.64 0.81 34.37
N LEU A 127 -9.35 0.78 34.68
CA LEU A 127 -8.81 1.10 36.01
C LEU A 127 -8.76 2.62 36.28
N LEU A 128 -8.59 3.42 35.24
CA LEU A 128 -8.53 4.89 35.33
C LEU A 128 -9.90 5.57 35.21
N THR A 129 -10.95 4.87 34.76
CA THR A 129 -12.33 5.38 34.90
C THR A 129 -12.78 5.27 36.35
N PRO A 130 -13.00 6.39 37.07
CA PRO A 130 -13.74 6.30 38.32
C PRO A 130 -15.11 5.72 37.99
N ALA A 131 -15.50 4.64 38.68
CA ALA A 131 -16.81 4.02 38.55
C ALA A 131 -17.88 5.13 38.53
N PRO A 132 -18.90 5.06 37.66
CA PRO A 132 -19.98 6.02 37.72
C PRO A 132 -20.53 5.96 39.14
N VAL A 133 -20.27 7.03 39.92
CA VAL A 133 -20.91 7.22 41.20
C VAL A 133 -22.38 7.30 40.85
N SER A 134 -23.08 6.17 41.00
CA SER A 134 -24.51 6.08 40.87
C SER A 134 -25.06 7.09 41.86
N VAL A 135 -25.42 8.27 41.35
CA VAL A 135 -26.18 9.29 42.07
C VAL A 135 -27.57 8.71 42.25
N PHE A 136 -27.65 7.76 43.16
CA PHE A 136 -28.89 7.24 43.71
C PHE A 136 -29.21 8.11 44.93
N ARG A 137 -29.88 9.23 44.68
CA ARG A 137 -30.63 9.99 45.70
C ARG A 137 -31.90 10.48 45.01
N ILE A 138 -32.97 9.69 45.15
CA ILE A 138 -34.17 9.94 45.99
C ILE A 138 -34.91 11.18 45.52
#